data_AF-A0A2R5LAY3-F1
#
_entry.id   AF-A0A2R5LAY3-F1
#
_cell.length_a   1.000
_cell.length_b   1.000
_cell.length_c   1.000
_cell.angle_alpha   90.00
_cell.angle_beta   90.00
_cell.angle_gamma   90.00
#
_symmetry.space_group_name_H-M   'P 1'
#
loop_
_entity.id
_entity.type
_entity.pdbx_description
1 polymer ?
#
loop_
_entity_poly.entity_id
_entity_poly.type
_entity_poly.pdbx_seq_one_letter_code
_entity_poly.pdbx_strand_id
1 'polypeptide(L)'
;MSVIIVFALLAALLGDPVNGCVKYACTEDEKILLTDRIKYNGRLLTCSYFAKPGRDCPCWLTENNGDQCWDMGRAEDGKCFRGECYNKQTYNSLTKDQRLKTAAPCGGAHDYLFNSRGAFGCQYYCKTKPHRIVNRPDGHQCLNPATAYPGGCYGGNCHKNYRGKD
;
A
#
# COMPACT_ATOMS: atom_id res chain seq x y z
N MET A 1 44.24 25.03 -23.88
CA MET A 1 43.09 24.21 -24.30
C MET A 1 42.70 23.34 -23.11
N SER A 2 41.69 23.75 -22.34
CA SER A 2 41.23 23.01 -21.17
C SER A 2 39.83 22.47 -21.49
N VAL A 3 39.71 21.15 -21.62
CA VAL A 3 38.44 20.46 -21.83
C VAL A 3 37.93 20.05 -20.45
N ILE A 4 36.87 20.71 -19.97
CA ILE A 4 36.16 20.35 -18.76
C ILE A 4 35.16 19.25 -19.14
N ILE A 5 35.42 18.02 -18.70
CA ILE A 5 34.50 16.89 -18.83
C ILE A 5 33.45 17.03 -17.72
N VAL A 6 32.25 17.48 -18.09
CA VAL A 6 31.09 17.50 -17.18
C VAL A 6 30.47 16.11 -17.19
N PHE A 7 30.67 15.36 -16.11
CA PHE A 7 29.93 14.12 -15.85
C PHE A 7 28.46 14.46 -15.58
N ALA A 8 27.62 14.30 -16.60
CA ALA A 8 26.17 14.29 -16.44
C ALA A 8 25.76 12.97 -15.77
N LEU A 9 25.61 13.01 -14.45
CA LEU A 9 24.90 12.00 -13.66
C LEU A 9 23.42 12.00 -14.10
N LEU A 10 23.09 11.25 -15.15
CA LEU A 10 21.72 10.86 -15.47
C LEU A 10 21.26 9.84 -14.40
N ALA A 11 20.81 10.34 -13.26
CA ALA A 11 19.93 9.57 -12.39
C ALA A 11 18.61 9.38 -13.13
N ALA A 12 18.25 8.13 -13.37
CA ALA A 12 17.03 7.73 -14.06
C ALA A 12 15.79 8.28 -13.33
N LEU A 13 15.24 9.38 -13.85
CA LEU A 13 13.93 9.90 -13.50
C LEU A 13 12.86 9.04 -14.18
N LEU A 14 12.62 7.85 -13.66
CA LEU A 14 11.40 7.09 -13.97
C LEU A 14 10.26 7.64 -13.11
N GLY A 15 9.74 8.80 -13.54
CA GLY A 15 8.61 9.46 -12.91
C GLY A 15 7.29 8.86 -13.39
N ASP A 16 6.69 7.98 -12.57
CA ASP A 16 5.24 7.77 -12.61
C ASP A 16 4.57 8.92 -11.85
N PRO A 17 3.69 9.72 -12.48
CA PRO A 17 3.16 10.92 -11.89
C PRO A 17 2.08 10.56 -10.88
N VAL A 18 2.48 10.44 -9.62
CA VAL A 18 1.59 10.77 -8.52
C VAL A 18 1.97 12.19 -8.12
N ASN A 19 1.25 13.19 -8.63
CA ASN A 19 1.36 14.61 -8.27
C ASN A 19 2.74 15.30 -8.50
N GLY A 20 3.46 14.99 -9.58
CA GLY A 20 4.70 15.72 -9.93
C GLY A 20 5.85 15.61 -8.90
N CYS A 21 5.72 14.75 -7.90
CA CYS A 21 6.77 14.47 -6.93
C CYS A 21 7.78 13.46 -7.48
N VAL A 22 9.07 13.72 -7.27
CA VAL A 22 10.12 12.70 -7.43
C VAL A 22 10.05 11.77 -6.22
N LYS A 23 9.73 10.49 -6.42
CA LYS A 23 9.80 9.48 -5.37
C LYS A 23 11.25 9.09 -5.13
N TYR A 24 11.74 9.19 -3.90
CA TYR A 24 13.09 8.80 -3.51
C TYR A 24 13.05 7.84 -2.31
N ALA A 25 14.05 6.95 -2.24
CA ALA A 25 14.22 6.08 -1.08
C ALA A 25 14.59 6.93 0.14
N CYS A 26 14.03 6.59 1.31
CA CYS A 26 14.38 7.33 2.53
C CYS A 26 15.85 7.13 2.90
N THR A 27 16.48 8.15 3.50
CA THR A 27 17.83 8.02 4.07
C THR A 27 17.79 7.53 5.52
N GLU A 28 18.93 7.05 6.04
CA GLU A 28 19.05 6.56 7.42
C GLU A 28 18.69 7.62 8.48
N ASP A 29 18.96 8.91 8.20
CA ASP A 29 18.64 10.01 9.11
C ASP A 29 17.14 10.39 9.11
N GLU A 30 16.34 9.80 8.22
CA GLU A 30 14.92 10.12 8.17
C GLU A 30 14.12 9.45 9.28
N LYS A 31 13.52 10.28 10.13
CA LYS A 31 12.56 9.80 11.13
C LYS A 31 11.39 9.03 10.50
N ILE A 32 11.31 7.73 10.76
CA ILE A 32 10.18 6.87 10.38
C ILE A 32 9.00 7.14 11.31
N LEU A 33 7.84 7.48 10.75
CA LEU A 33 6.61 7.74 11.52
C LEU A 33 5.56 6.67 11.34
N LEU A 34 5.52 6.04 10.18
CA LEU A 34 4.68 4.89 9.95
C LEU A 34 5.44 3.66 10.43
N THR A 35 5.21 3.19 11.66
CA THR A 35 5.89 2.00 12.21
C THR A 35 5.03 0.75 12.13
N ASP A 36 3.70 0.91 12.15
CA ASP A 36 2.77 -0.21 12.02
C ASP A 36 2.41 -0.48 10.56
N ARG A 37 2.36 -1.76 10.20
CA ARG A 37 1.97 -2.21 8.86
C ARG A 37 0.60 -2.86 8.87
N ILE A 38 -0.21 -2.50 7.88
CA ILE A 38 -1.47 -3.20 7.59
C ILE A 38 -1.13 -4.61 7.11
N LYS A 39 -1.70 -5.59 7.81
CA LYS A 39 -1.51 -7.02 7.59
C LYS A 39 -2.87 -7.72 7.54
N TYR A 40 -2.94 -8.80 6.79
CA TYR A 40 -4.07 -9.74 6.82
C TYR A 40 -3.54 -11.11 7.26
N ASN A 41 -4.13 -11.70 8.29
CA ASN A 41 -3.67 -12.96 8.88
C ASN A 41 -2.14 -12.99 9.13
N GLY A 42 -1.61 -11.90 9.70
CA GLY A 42 -0.20 -11.75 10.05
C GLY A 42 0.77 -11.44 8.89
N ARG A 43 0.30 -11.46 7.63
CA ARG A 43 1.14 -11.19 6.45
C ARG A 43 0.89 -9.80 5.87
N LEU A 44 1.93 -9.20 5.31
CA LEU A 44 1.89 -7.86 4.73
C LEU A 44 1.00 -7.83 3.47
N LEU A 45 0.22 -6.75 3.31
CA LEU A 45 -0.53 -6.52 2.08
C LEU A 45 0.29 -5.81 1.00
N THR A 46 1.43 -5.22 1.36
CA THR A 46 2.38 -4.60 0.45
C THR A 46 3.79 -4.67 1.04
N CYS A 47 4.80 -4.69 0.18
CA CYS A 47 6.21 -4.81 0.56
C CYS A 47 6.96 -3.47 0.46
N SER A 48 6.24 -2.37 0.25
CA SER A 48 6.77 -1.01 0.26
C SER A 48 5.85 -0.11 1.07
N TYR A 49 6.42 0.92 1.69
CA TYR A 49 5.66 1.91 2.45
C TYR A 49 6.30 3.29 2.39
N PHE A 50 5.49 4.33 2.62
CA PHE A 50 5.99 5.68 2.79
C PHE A 50 6.26 5.94 4.28
N ALA A 51 7.47 6.36 4.64
CA ALA A 51 7.86 6.55 6.05
C ALA A 51 7.08 7.70 6.74
N LYS A 52 6.62 8.68 5.95
CA LYS A 52 5.88 9.88 6.39
C LYS A 52 4.70 10.13 5.44
N PRO A 53 3.68 9.25 5.42
CA PRO A 53 2.68 9.20 4.34
C PRO A 53 1.73 10.42 4.31
N GLY A 54 1.80 11.29 5.32
CA GLY A 54 1.10 12.57 5.37
C GLY A 54 1.79 13.74 4.64
N ARG A 55 3.03 13.58 4.18
CA ARG A 55 3.74 14.59 3.38
C ARG A 55 3.26 14.56 1.92
N ASP A 56 3.39 15.68 1.23
CA ASP A 56 2.99 15.77 -0.18
C ASP A 56 3.93 14.98 -1.10
N CYS A 57 5.25 15.00 -0.82
CA CYS A 57 6.25 14.15 -1.47
C CYS A 57 6.98 13.27 -0.44
N PRO A 58 6.38 12.15 0.00
CA PRO A 58 7.01 11.28 0.97
C PRO A 58 8.10 10.41 0.33
N CYS A 59 9.19 10.18 1.06
CA CYS A 59 10.15 9.13 0.75
C CYS A 59 9.55 7.75 1.03
N TRP A 60 10.07 6.72 0.36
CA TRP A 60 9.61 5.34 0.50
C TRP A 60 10.71 4.40 1.03
N LEU A 61 10.29 3.29 1.62
CA LEU A 61 11.13 2.20 2.11
C LEU A 61 10.53 0.86 1.66
N THR A 62 11.37 -0.18 1.64
CA THR A 62 10.95 -1.57 1.43
C THR A 62 10.92 -2.33 2.74
N GLU A 63 10.02 -3.32 2.79
CA GLU A 63 10.07 -4.38 3.80
C GLU A 63 11.25 -5.33 3.53
N ASN A 64 11.61 -6.17 4.50
CA ASN A 64 12.78 -7.04 4.35
C ASN A 64 12.53 -8.09 3.28
N ASN A 65 13.59 -8.47 2.57
CA ASN A 65 13.50 -9.59 1.63
C ASN A 65 13.12 -10.86 2.40
N GLY A 66 12.09 -11.56 1.93
CA GLY A 66 11.57 -12.80 2.53
C GLY A 66 10.41 -12.60 3.50
N ASP A 67 10.09 -11.36 3.91
CA ASP A 67 8.93 -11.08 4.75
C ASP A 67 7.64 -11.60 4.08
N GLN A 68 6.80 -12.26 4.88
CA GLN A 68 5.59 -12.90 4.34
C GLN A 68 4.56 -11.86 3.91
N CYS A 69 4.07 -12.00 2.68
CA CYS A 69 3.10 -11.09 2.09
C CYS A 69 1.99 -11.82 1.32
N TRP A 70 0.97 -11.07 0.93
CA TRP A 70 -0.08 -11.48 0.02
C TRP A 70 0.11 -10.83 -1.35
N ASP A 71 0.23 -11.65 -2.39
CA ASP A 71 0.26 -11.18 -3.78
C ASP A 71 -1.17 -10.85 -4.23
N MET A 72 -1.48 -9.56 -4.15
CA MET A 72 -2.79 -9.00 -4.46
C MET A 72 -3.07 -8.90 -5.97
N GLY A 73 -2.09 -9.20 -6.84
CA GLY A 73 -2.27 -9.08 -8.30
C GLY A 73 -3.42 -9.94 -8.84
N ARG A 74 -3.69 -11.08 -8.19
CA ARG A 74 -4.76 -12.04 -8.54
C ARG A 74 -5.88 -12.15 -7.52
N ALA A 75 -5.88 -11.32 -6.48
CA ALA A 75 -6.96 -11.30 -5.49
C ALA A 75 -8.30 -10.95 -6.17
N GLU A 76 -9.40 -11.50 -5.68
CA GLU A 76 -10.74 -11.24 -6.20
C GLU A 76 -11.22 -9.83 -5.85
N ASP A 77 -12.02 -9.25 -6.73
CA ASP A 77 -12.67 -7.96 -6.51
C ASP A 77 -13.79 -8.06 -5.48
N GLY A 78 -13.93 -7.03 -4.66
CA GLY A 78 -14.92 -6.96 -3.59
C GLY A 78 -15.27 -5.54 -3.18
N LYS A 79 -16.08 -5.46 -2.13
CA LYS A 79 -16.48 -4.21 -1.49
C LYS A 79 -16.30 -4.29 0.02
N CYS A 80 -15.88 -3.16 0.59
CA CYS A 80 -15.68 -3.02 2.02
C CYS A 80 -17.01 -2.96 2.76
N PHE A 81 -17.16 -3.76 3.82
CA PHE A 81 -18.21 -3.60 4.80
C PHE A 81 -17.65 -3.80 6.21
N ARG A 82 -17.75 -2.79 7.06
CA ARG A 82 -17.25 -2.79 8.45
C ARG A 82 -15.77 -3.16 8.60
N GLY A 83 -14.96 -2.86 7.58
CA GLY A 83 -13.51 -3.14 7.58
C GLY A 83 -13.10 -4.43 6.90
N GLU A 84 -14.04 -5.24 6.41
CA GLU A 84 -13.78 -6.50 5.72
C GLU A 84 -14.12 -6.40 4.23
N CYS A 85 -13.35 -7.10 3.38
CA CYS A 85 -13.57 -7.10 1.94
C CYS A 85 -14.41 -8.32 1.51
N TYR A 86 -15.61 -8.09 1.01
CA TYR A 86 -16.53 -9.15 0.59
C TYR A 86 -16.73 -9.14 -0.93
N ASN A 87 -16.89 -10.33 -1.53
CA ASN A 87 -17.34 -10.41 -2.92
C ASN A 87 -18.73 -9.78 -3.08
N LYS A 88 -19.11 -9.46 -4.32
CA LYS A 88 -20.35 -8.74 -4.64
C LYS A 88 -21.61 -9.39 -4.06
N GLN A 89 -21.75 -10.71 -4.17
CA GLN A 89 -22.94 -11.41 -3.69
C GLN A 89 -23.04 -11.33 -2.15
N THR A 90 -21.95 -11.61 -1.47
CA THR A 90 -21.88 -11.57 0.01
C THR A 90 -22.10 -10.15 0.51
N TYR A 91 -21.45 -9.15 -0.10
CA TYR A 91 -21.65 -7.75 0.23
C TYR A 91 -23.12 -7.36 0.12
N ASN A 92 -23.77 -7.65 -1.01
CA ASN A 92 -25.18 -7.31 -1.22
C ASN A 92 -26.09 -7.98 -0.19
N SER A 93 -25.80 -9.23 0.18
CA SER A 93 -26.58 -9.94 1.20
C SER A 93 -26.38 -9.35 2.60
N LEU A 94 -25.15 -9.01 2.98
CA LEU A 94 -24.83 -8.45 4.30
C LEU A 94 -25.32 -7.01 4.47
N THR A 95 -25.40 -6.26 3.38
CA THR A 95 -25.77 -4.85 3.40
C THR A 95 -27.25 -4.61 3.15
N LYS A 96 -28.01 -5.66 2.79
CA LYS A 96 -29.46 -5.58 2.65
C LYS A 96 -30.05 -5.06 3.96
N ASP A 97 -30.78 -3.95 3.87
CA ASP A 97 -31.45 -3.29 5.00
C ASP A 97 -30.51 -2.75 6.11
N GLN A 98 -29.21 -2.64 5.84
CA GLN A 98 -28.24 -2.06 6.76
C GLN A 98 -27.95 -0.59 6.45
N ARG A 99 -27.79 0.22 7.50
CA ARG A 99 -27.24 1.57 7.36
C ARG A 99 -25.73 1.49 7.12
N LEU A 100 -25.29 1.95 5.96
CA LEU A 100 -23.88 1.99 5.57
C LEU A 100 -23.14 3.19 6.17
N LYS A 101 -21.89 2.97 6.58
CA LYS A 101 -20.94 4.00 7.01
C LYS A 101 -20.05 4.40 5.82
N THR A 102 -20.58 5.26 4.94
CA THR A 102 -19.91 5.69 3.71
C THR A 102 -18.97 6.89 3.90
N ALA A 103 -18.96 7.52 5.09
CA ALA A 103 -18.05 8.61 5.40
C ALA A 103 -16.66 8.08 5.80
N ALA A 104 -15.61 8.65 5.22
CA ALA A 104 -14.24 8.35 5.61
C ALA A 104 -13.95 8.92 7.01
N PRO A 105 -13.39 8.13 7.95
CA PRO A 105 -13.06 8.61 9.29
C PRO A 105 -11.94 9.65 9.32
N CYS A 106 -11.12 9.72 8.26
CA CYS A 106 -10.05 10.70 8.07
C CYS A 106 -9.64 10.78 6.60
N GLY A 107 -8.90 11.82 6.21
CA GLY A 107 -8.25 11.87 4.89
C GLY A 107 -7.22 10.75 4.74
N GLY A 108 -7.20 10.08 3.58
CA GLY A 108 -6.23 9.03 3.27
C GLY A 108 -4.83 9.57 3.06
N ALA A 109 -3.85 8.86 3.61
CA ALA A 109 -2.44 9.11 3.35
C ALA A 109 -2.02 8.50 1.99
N HIS A 110 -0.86 8.90 1.47
CA HIS A 110 -0.25 8.14 0.38
C HIS A 110 0.21 6.78 0.90
N ASP A 111 -0.09 5.71 0.17
CA ASP A 111 0.34 4.35 0.53
C ASP A 111 0.55 3.48 -0.73
N TYR A 112 1.02 2.26 -0.52
CA TYR A 112 1.19 1.22 -1.55
C TYR A 112 0.11 0.13 -1.43
N LEU A 113 -1.04 0.43 -0.81
CA LEU A 113 -2.13 -0.51 -0.55
C LEU A 113 -3.22 -0.40 -1.62
N PHE A 114 -2.83 -0.21 -2.88
CA PHE A 114 -3.75 -0.17 -4.00
C PHE A 114 -3.04 -0.52 -5.31
N ASN A 115 -3.83 -0.95 -6.29
CA ASN A 115 -3.43 -0.98 -7.70
C ASN A 115 -4.59 -0.45 -8.57
N SER A 116 -4.49 -0.62 -9.90
CA SER A 116 -5.53 -0.19 -10.84
C SER A 116 -6.90 -0.85 -10.64
N ARG A 117 -6.97 -1.99 -9.92
CA ARG A 117 -8.21 -2.73 -9.64
C ARG A 117 -8.87 -2.31 -8.32
N GLY A 118 -8.11 -1.77 -7.37
CA GLY A 118 -8.65 -1.27 -6.11
C GLY A 118 -7.67 -1.32 -4.95
N ALA A 119 -8.19 -1.05 -3.75
CA ALA A 119 -7.43 -1.11 -2.52
C ALA A 119 -7.13 -2.54 -2.08
N PHE A 120 -6.00 -2.77 -1.43
CA PHE A 120 -5.67 -4.07 -0.85
C PHE A 120 -6.36 -4.20 0.50
N GLY A 121 -7.41 -5.03 0.56
CA GLY A 121 -8.29 -5.09 1.71
C GLY A 121 -9.06 -3.79 1.96
N CYS A 122 -9.47 -3.58 3.20
CA CYS A 122 -10.40 -2.51 3.58
C CYS A 122 -9.85 -1.59 4.67
N GLN A 123 -8.53 -1.52 4.79
CA GLN A 123 -7.85 -0.63 5.71
C GLN A 123 -6.97 0.38 4.96
N TYR A 124 -6.68 1.50 5.59
CA TYR A 124 -5.76 2.52 5.10
C TYR A 124 -5.17 3.33 6.27
N TYR A 125 -4.12 4.09 6.00
CA TYR A 125 -3.50 4.99 6.98
C TYR A 125 -4.11 6.39 6.89
N CYS A 126 -4.43 7.01 8.03
CA CYS A 126 -4.80 8.42 8.05
C CYS A 126 -3.64 9.34 7.64
N LYS A 127 -3.91 10.41 6.87
CA LYS A 127 -2.92 11.43 6.49
C LYS A 127 -2.30 12.12 7.71
N THR A 128 -3.09 12.39 8.74
CA THR A 128 -2.64 13.08 9.96
C THR A 128 -1.93 12.11 10.92
N LYS A 129 -0.84 12.59 11.54
CA LYS A 129 -0.16 11.86 12.62
C LYS A 129 -1.15 11.53 13.76
N PRO A 130 -1.09 10.34 14.37
CA PRO A 130 -0.03 9.33 14.25
C PRO A 130 -0.25 8.31 13.12
N HIS A 131 -0.94 8.67 12.03
CA HIS A 131 -1.16 7.80 10.86
C HIS A 131 -1.90 6.50 11.19
N ARG A 132 -2.89 6.59 12.08
CA ARG A 132 -3.71 5.46 12.55
C ARG A 132 -4.24 4.63 11.37
N ILE A 133 -4.23 3.32 11.54
CA ILE A 133 -4.90 2.38 10.65
C ILE A 133 -6.41 2.48 10.94
N VAL A 134 -7.19 2.71 9.90
CA VAL A 134 -8.65 2.82 9.98
C VAL A 134 -9.30 2.05 8.84
N ASN A 135 -10.59 1.74 9.02
CA ASN A 135 -11.36 1.07 8.00
C ASN A 135 -11.78 2.06 6.90
N ARG A 136 -11.69 1.61 5.65
CA ARG A 136 -12.27 2.28 4.50
C ARG A 136 -13.80 2.34 4.64
N PRO A 137 -14.45 3.34 4.05
CA PRO A 137 -15.91 3.42 4.04
C PRO A 137 -16.59 2.18 3.47
N ASP A 138 -17.79 1.92 3.96
CA ASP A 138 -18.64 0.87 3.39
C ASP A 138 -18.91 1.14 1.90
N GLY A 139 -18.83 0.09 1.09
CA GLY A 139 -19.01 0.14 -0.36
C GLY A 139 -17.77 0.49 -1.17
N HIS A 140 -16.65 0.84 -0.52
CA HIS A 140 -15.38 1.10 -1.21
C HIS A 140 -14.87 -0.16 -1.93
N GLN A 141 -14.36 0.01 -3.15
CA GLN A 141 -13.79 -1.10 -3.94
C GLN A 141 -12.52 -1.63 -3.29
N CYS A 142 -12.42 -2.95 -3.14
CA CYS A 142 -11.27 -3.62 -2.56
C CYS A 142 -10.91 -4.88 -3.33
N LEU A 143 -9.68 -5.35 -3.13
CA LEU A 143 -9.20 -6.66 -3.48
C LEU A 143 -9.15 -7.51 -2.22
N ASN A 144 -9.77 -8.68 -2.23
CA ASN A 144 -9.94 -9.53 -1.06
C ASN A 144 -8.63 -10.29 -0.73
N PRO A 145 -7.95 -9.99 0.40
CA PRO A 145 -6.71 -10.67 0.76
C PRO A 145 -6.90 -12.17 1.01
N ALA A 146 -8.11 -12.62 1.36
CA ALA A 146 -8.41 -14.04 1.59
C ALA A 146 -8.26 -14.89 0.32
N THR A 147 -8.33 -14.29 -0.87
CA THR A 147 -8.21 -14.97 -2.16
C THR A 147 -6.88 -14.66 -2.86
N ALA A 148 -5.99 -13.92 -2.21
CA ALA A 148 -4.64 -13.63 -2.70
C ALA A 148 -3.72 -14.84 -2.59
N TYR A 149 -2.67 -14.89 -3.42
CA TYR A 149 -1.65 -15.94 -3.28
C TYR A 149 -0.65 -15.58 -2.17
N PRO A 150 -0.21 -16.54 -1.35
CA PRO A 150 0.87 -16.30 -0.41
C PRO A 150 2.19 -16.07 -1.17
N GLY A 151 2.97 -15.10 -0.73
CA GLY A 151 4.27 -14.77 -1.31
C GLY A 151 5.28 -14.29 -0.27
N GLY A 152 6.38 -13.76 -0.77
CA GLY A 152 7.43 -13.11 0.02
C GLY A 152 7.89 -11.81 -0.62
N CYS A 153 8.30 -10.86 0.21
CA CYS A 153 8.80 -9.57 -0.24
C CYS A 153 10.15 -9.70 -0.95
N TYR A 154 10.29 -9.06 -2.11
CA TYR A 154 11.57 -8.90 -2.81
C TYR A 154 11.57 -7.61 -3.63
N GLY A 155 12.54 -6.74 -3.36
CA GLY A 155 12.68 -5.46 -4.08
C GLY A 155 11.42 -4.58 -3.97
N GLY A 156 10.82 -4.51 -2.78
CA GLY A 156 9.64 -3.69 -2.51
C GLY A 156 8.30 -4.25 -3.01
N ASN A 157 8.31 -5.41 -3.66
CA ASN A 157 7.11 -6.04 -4.23
C ASN A 157 6.85 -7.41 -3.58
N CYS A 158 5.59 -7.85 -3.56
CA CYS A 158 5.24 -9.20 -3.12
C CYS A 158 5.31 -10.15 -4.32
N HIS A 159 6.14 -11.19 -4.23
CA HIS A 159 6.28 -12.18 -5.30
C HIS A 159 5.73 -13.53 -4.86
N LYS A 160 4.83 -14.09 -5.67
CA LYS A 160 4.31 -15.44 -5.47
C LYS A 160 5.48 -16.44 -5.39
N ASN A 161 5.44 -17.32 -4.39
CA ASN A 161 6.44 -18.36 -4.14
C ASN A 161 7.86 -17.87 -3.77
N TYR A 162 8.10 -16.57 -3.59
CA TYR A 162 9.35 -16.13 -2.98
C TYR A 162 9.31 -16.49 -1.49
N ARG A 163 10.24 -17.33 -1.07
CA ARG A 163 10.59 -17.59 0.31
C ARG A 163 12.05 -17.17 0.36
N GLY A 164 12.40 -16.13 1.12
CA GLY A 164 13.78 -15.66 1.17
C GLY A 164 14.73 -16.85 1.33
N LYS A 165 15.83 -16.88 0.57
CA LYS A 165 16.86 -17.88 0.85
C LYS A 165 17.52 -17.46 2.16
N ASP A 166 17.44 -18.34 3.16
CA ASP A 166 18.22 -18.26 4.39
C ASP A 166 19.72 -18.15 4.08
#